data_AF-A0A951KMP8-F1
#
_entry.id   AF-A0A951KMP8-F1
#
_cell.length_a   1.000
_cell.length_b   1.000
_cell.length_c   1.000
_cell.angle_alpha   90.00
_cell.angle_beta   90.00
_cell.angle_gamma   90.00
#
_symmetry.space_group_name_H-M   'P 1'
#
loop_
_entity.id
_entity.type
_entity.pdbx_description
1 polymer ?
#
loop_
_entity_poly.entity_id
_entity_poly.type
_entity_poly.pdbx_seq_one_letter_code
_entity_poly.pdbx_strand_id
1 'polypeptide(L)'
;MAGYDEIKLDYGLAGDMAKTFQEGAEQLQDVMQEMTQLSNMLEEGALLGRGGVAFVDAIRNKLNPSISKLTEKFTELKGDVEGAIKDMQEADKVSADQF
;
A
#
# COMPACT_ATOMS: atom_id res chain seq x y z
N MET A 1 -32.79 -18.42 -21.14
CA MET A 1 -31.40 -17.96 -21.38
C MET A 1 -31.14 -16.90 -20.33
N ALA A 2 -30.42 -17.24 -19.27
CA ALA A 2 -30.14 -16.31 -18.17
C ALA A 2 -29.04 -15.36 -18.65
N GLY A 3 -29.36 -14.06 -18.70
CA GLY A 3 -28.39 -13.01 -19.01
C GLY A 3 -27.32 -13.02 -17.93
N TYR A 4 -26.08 -13.28 -18.34
CA TYR A 4 -24.93 -12.92 -17.53
C TYR A 4 -24.91 -11.40 -17.52
N ASP A 5 -25.37 -10.82 -16.42
CA ASP A 5 -25.10 -9.42 -16.11
C ASP A 5 -23.58 -9.34 -16.00
N GLU A 6 -22.94 -8.88 -17.07
CA GLU A 6 -21.49 -8.84 -17.20
C GLU A 6 -20.96 -7.97 -16.06
N ILE A 7 -20.25 -8.56 -15.11
CA ILE A 7 -19.63 -7.81 -14.01
C ILE A 7 -18.55 -6.94 -14.65
N LYS A 8 -18.90 -5.69 -14.94
CA LYS A 8 -17.99 -4.69 -15.49
C LYS A 8 -17.25 -3.98 -14.36
N LEU A 9 -15.97 -3.73 -14.60
CA LEU A 9 -15.17 -2.92 -13.70
C LEU A 9 -15.66 -1.47 -13.76
N ASP A 10 -15.98 -0.89 -12.60
CA ASP A 10 -16.13 0.55 -12.50
C ASP A 10 -14.74 1.20 -12.52
N TYR A 11 -14.36 1.75 -13.68
CA TYR A 11 -13.05 2.37 -13.88
C TYR A 11 -12.79 3.56 -12.94
N GLY A 12 -13.83 4.30 -12.56
CA GLY A 12 -13.71 5.42 -11.65
C GLY A 12 -13.37 4.93 -10.24
N LEU A 13 -14.15 3.98 -9.74
CA LEU A 13 -13.92 3.38 -8.43
C LEU A 13 -12.58 2.63 -8.35
N ALA A 14 -12.19 1.92 -9.42
CA ALA A 14 -10.90 1.25 -9.50
C ALA A 14 -9.74 2.27 -9.50
N GLY A 15 -9.88 3.39 -10.22
CA GLY A 15 -8.90 4.48 -10.18
C GLY A 15 -8.75 5.09 -8.78
N ASP A 16 -9.87 5.34 -8.10
CA ASP A 16 -9.87 5.85 -6.72
C ASP A 16 -9.22 4.86 -5.74
N MET A 17 -9.42 3.56 -5.95
CA MET A 17 -8.79 2.50 -5.16
C MET A 17 -7.26 2.48 -5.36
N ALA A 18 -6.78 2.54 -6.61
CA ALA A 18 -5.35 2.59 -6.91
C ALA A 18 -4.69 3.83 -6.28
N LYS A 19 -5.36 4.98 -6.35
CA LYS A 19 -4.92 6.22 -5.68
C LYS A 19 -4.87 6.06 -4.16
N THR A 20 -5.90 5.46 -3.56
CA THR A 20 -5.95 5.21 -2.11
C THR A 20 -4.78 4.34 -1.65
N PHE A 21 -4.45 3.28 -2.40
CA PHE A 21 -3.29 2.45 -2.08
C PHE A 21 -1.96 3.21 -2.21
N GLN A 22 -1.84 4.10 -3.20
CA GLN A 22 -0.67 4.97 -3.33
C GLN A 22 -0.52 5.90 -2.11
N GLU A 23 -1.57 6.66 -1.79
CA GLU A 23 -1.54 7.61 -0.67
C GLU A 23 -1.28 6.89 0.66
N GLY A 24 -1.87 5.70 0.84
CA GLY A 24 -1.60 4.87 2.02
C GLY A 24 -0.14 4.38 2.09
N ALA A 25 0.46 4.01 0.96
CA ALA A 25 1.87 3.61 0.92
C ALA A 25 2.80 4.77 1.30
N GLU A 26 2.52 5.98 0.80
CA GLU A 26 3.25 7.21 1.14
C GLU A 26 3.13 7.53 2.64
N GLN A 27 1.92 7.51 3.20
CA GLN A 27 1.70 7.72 4.64
C GLN A 27 2.45 6.71 5.51
N LEU A 28 2.50 5.44 5.10
CA LEU A 28 3.25 4.41 5.82
C LEU A 28 4.76 4.66 5.78
N GLN A 29 5.28 5.16 4.66
CA GLN A 29 6.69 5.55 4.57
C GLN A 29 7.01 6.71 5.51
N ASP A 30 6.13 7.71 5.60
CA ASP A 30 6.29 8.84 6.52
C ASP A 30 6.30 8.37 7.99
N VAL A 31 5.35 7.51 8.38
CA VAL A 31 5.33 6.91 9.73
C VAL A 31 6.62 6.15 10.03
N MET A 32 7.14 5.37 9.08
CA MET A 32 8.40 4.65 9.27
C MET A 32 9.59 5.60 9.46
N GLN A 33 9.63 6.72 8.73
CA GLN A 33 10.66 7.75 8.89
C GLN A 33 10.58 8.41 10.27
N GLU A 34 9.39 8.80 10.70
CA GLU A 34 9.16 9.38 12.03
C GLU A 34 9.57 8.41 13.15
N MET A 35 9.15 7.14 13.05
CA MET A 35 9.53 6.12 14.04
C MET A 35 11.04 5.88 14.07
N THR A 36 11.71 5.95 12.92
CA THR A 36 13.16 5.85 12.85
C THR A 36 13.83 7.04 13.55
N GLN A 37 13.37 8.26 13.30
CA GLN A 37 13.86 9.47 13.97
C GLN A 37 13.65 9.41 15.48
N LEU A 38 12.47 8.97 15.92
CA LEU A 38 12.17 8.74 17.34
C LEU A 38 13.13 7.71 17.95
N SER A 39 13.39 6.60 17.26
CA SER A 39 14.32 5.57 17.75
C SER A 39 15.74 6.10 17.94
N ASN A 40 16.21 6.96 17.02
CA ASN A 40 17.54 7.57 17.11
C ASN A 40 17.62 8.54 18.29
N MET A 41 16.62 9.41 18.47
CA MET A 41 16.55 10.34 19.60
C MET A 41 16.52 9.61 20.95
N LEU A 42 15.83 8.47 21.03
CA LEU A 42 15.76 7.66 22.25
C LEU A 42 17.07 6.93 22.54
N GLU A 43 17.76 6.45 21.51
CA GLU A 43 19.09 5.82 21.62
C GLU A 43 20.16 6.84 22.06
N GLU A 44 20.07 8.08 21.59
CA GLU A 44 21.07 9.14 21.83
C GLU A 44 20.95 9.86 23.18
N GLY A 45 19.92 9.59 23.99
CA GLY A 45 19.92 10.07 25.38
C GLY A 45 18.57 10.36 26.03
N ALA A 46 17.44 10.26 25.33
CA ALA A 46 16.14 10.59 25.92
C ALA A 46 15.58 9.48 26.85
N LEU A 47 15.92 8.20 26.65
CA LEU A 47 15.54 7.07 27.51
C LEU A 47 16.72 6.12 27.74
N LEU A 48 17.68 6.54 28.56
CA LEU A 48 18.80 5.69 28.96
C LEU A 48 18.34 4.61 29.96
N GLY A 49 18.24 3.36 29.51
CA GLY A 49 17.89 2.20 30.35
C GLY A 49 17.28 1.04 29.56
N ARG A 50 17.00 -0.07 30.26
CA ARG A 50 16.44 -1.30 29.63
C ARG A 50 15.14 -1.05 28.86
N GLY A 51 14.32 -0.10 29.30
CA GLY A 51 13.07 0.28 28.64
C GLY A 51 13.30 0.99 27.30
N GLY A 52 14.23 1.95 27.24
CA GLY A 52 14.58 2.63 25.99
C GLY A 52 15.20 1.69 24.97
N VAL A 53 16.11 0.80 25.40
CA VAL A 53 16.70 -0.24 24.54
C VAL A 53 15.62 -1.17 23.98
N ALA A 54 14.71 -1.67 24.83
CA ALA A 54 13.62 -2.54 24.37
C ALA A 54 12.66 -1.83 23.41
N PHE A 55 12.42 -0.54 23.61
CA PHE A 55 11.55 0.25 22.74
C PHE A 55 12.19 0.54 21.38
N VAL A 56 13.48 0.93 21.36
CA VAL A 56 14.27 1.10 20.13
C VAL A 56 14.35 -0.22 19.35
N ASP A 57 14.59 -1.34 20.04
CA ASP A 57 14.57 -2.68 19.44
C ASP A 57 13.21 -3.01 18.82
N ALA A 58 12.12 -2.75 19.55
CA ALA A 58 10.78 -3.00 19.03
C ALA A 58 10.46 -2.15 17.78
N ILE A 59 10.90 -0.89 17.75
CA ILE A 59 10.73 -0.04 16.57
C ILE A 59 11.51 -0.61 15.38
N ARG A 60 12.83 -0.79 15.55
CA ARG A 60 13.74 -1.14 14.45
C ARG A 60 13.50 -2.56 13.92
N ASN A 61 13.22 -3.51 14.81
CA ASN A 61 13.21 -4.93 14.48
C ASN A 61 11.79 -5.52 14.34
N LYS A 62 10.74 -4.79 14.72
CA LYS A 62 9.35 -5.27 14.59
C LYS A 62 8.47 -4.30 13.83
N LEU A 63 8.36 -3.06 14.30
CA LEU A 63 7.44 -2.09 13.71
C LEU A 63 7.86 -1.69 12.30
N ASN A 64 9.08 -1.17 12.12
CA ASN A 64 9.57 -0.72 10.81
C ASN A 64 9.51 -1.83 9.74
N PRO A 65 9.96 -3.07 10.02
CA PRO A 65 9.81 -4.17 9.07
C PRO A 65 8.36 -4.52 8.75
N SER A 66 7.43 -4.38 9.72
CA SER A 66 6.00 -4.64 9.48
C SER A 66 5.38 -3.54 8.62
N ILE A 67 5.77 -2.29 8.84
CA ILE A 67 5.36 -1.15 8.00
C ILE A 67 5.89 -1.34 6.58
N SER A 68 7.17 -1.68 6.39
CA SER A 68 7.76 -1.96 5.07
C SER A 68 6.95 -3.00 4.29
N LYS A 69 6.63 -4.14 4.93
CA LYS A 69 5.82 -5.20 4.29
C LYS A 69 4.43 -4.72 3.92
N LEU A 70 3.81 -3.87 4.74
CA LEU A 70 2.50 -3.30 4.45
C LEU A 70 2.56 -2.31 3.28
N THR A 71 3.59 -1.46 3.23
CA THR A 71 3.87 -0.54 2.12
C THR A 71 4.09 -1.31 0.81
N GLU A 72 4.85 -2.40 0.85
CA GLU A 72 5.05 -3.30 -0.30
C GLU A 72 3.72 -3.88 -0.78
N LYS A 73 2.84 -4.32 0.15
CA LYS A 73 1.51 -4.82 -0.22
C LYS A 73 0.59 -3.75 -0.78
N PHE A 74 0.64 -2.51 -0.29
CA PHE A 74 -0.12 -1.42 -0.90
C PHE A 74 0.35 -1.13 -2.32
N THR A 75 1.66 -1.15 -2.54
CA THR A 75 2.25 -0.97 -3.88
C THR A 75 1.84 -2.11 -4.83
N GLU A 76 1.84 -3.35 -4.35
CA GLU A 76 1.37 -4.52 -5.10
C GLU A 76 -0.11 -4.39 -5.47
N LEU A 77 -0.98 -4.10 -4.50
CA LEU A 77 -2.43 -3.96 -4.73
C LEU A 77 -2.76 -2.81 -5.69
N LYS A 78 -2.02 -1.70 -5.63
CA LYS A 78 -2.12 -0.64 -6.65
C LYS A 78 -1.85 -1.21 -8.05
N GLY A 79 -0.74 -1.93 -8.21
CA GLY A 79 -0.35 -2.52 -9.49
C GLY A 79 -1.38 -3.52 -10.01
N ASP A 80 -1.95 -4.35 -9.13
CA ASP A 80 -3.01 -5.30 -9.48
C ASP A 80 -4.27 -4.59 -10.00
N VAL A 81 -4.68 -3.50 -9.35
CA VAL A 81 -5.83 -2.70 -9.76
C VAL A 81 -5.57 -2.00 -11.10
N GLU A 82 -4.40 -1.38 -11.27
CA GLU A 82 -4.00 -0.75 -12.54
C GLU A 82 -3.92 -1.77 -13.68
N GLY A 83 -3.44 -2.98 -13.41
CA GLY A 83 -3.42 -4.10 -14.35
C GLY A 83 -4.83 -4.50 -14.78
N ALA A 84 -5.72 -4.72 -13.81
CA ALA A 84 -7.12 -5.06 -14.08
C ALA A 84 -7.86 -3.99 -14.90
N ILE A 85 -7.59 -2.69 -14.63
CA ILE A 85 -8.12 -1.59 -15.44
C ILE A 85 -7.67 -1.74 -16.90
N LYS A 86 -6.38 -2.00 -17.12
CA LYS A 86 -5.79 -2.12 -18.45
C LYS A 86 -6.37 -3.29 -19.23
N ASP A 87 -6.43 -4.47 -18.60
CA ASP A 87 -6.94 -5.70 -19.20
C ASP A 87 -8.40 -5.54 -19.65
N MET A 88 -9.23 -4.91 -18.80
CA MET A 88 -10.64 -4.64 -19.11
C MET A 88 -10.80 -3.61 -20.24
N GLN A 89 -10.00 -2.55 -20.24
CA GLN A 89 -10.03 -1.56 -21.33
C GLN A 89 -9.61 -2.16 -22.68
N GLU A 90 -8.66 -3.10 -22.68
CA GLU A 90 -8.26 -3.83 -23.88
C GLU A 90 -9.36 -4.79 -24.35
N ALA A 91 -10.00 -5.52 -23.43
CA ALA A 91 -11.13 -6.39 -23.74
C ALA A 91 -12.32 -5.62 -24.31
N ASP A 92 -12.64 -4.44 -23.75
CA ASP A 92 -13.70 -3.57 -24.25
C ASP A 92 -13.41 -3.07 -25.68
N LYS A 93 -12.15 -2.70 -25.98
CA LYS A 93 -11.74 -2.28 -27.34
C LYS A 93 -11.84 -3.41 -28.36
N VAL A 94 -11.32 -4.59 -28.03
CA VAL A 94 -11.38 -5.76 -28.92
C VAL A 94 -12.83 -6.15 -29.18
N SER A 95 -13.70 -6.06 -28.16
CA SER A 95 -15.13 -6.34 -28.32
C SER A 95 -15.81 -5.30 -29.21
N ALA A 96 -15.46 -4.02 -29.08
CA ALA A 96 -15.99 -2.96 -29.94
C ALA A 96 -15.56 -3.09 -31.41
N ASP A 97 -14.35 -3.61 -31.68
CA ASP A 97 -13.83 -3.80 -33.05
C ASP A 97 -14.44 -5.02 -33.78
N GLN A 98 -15.11 -5.93 -33.06
CA GLN A 98 -15.74 -7.13 -33.62
C GLN A 98 -17.23 -6.96 -34.00
N PHE A 99 -17.81 -5.79 -33.76
CA PHE A 99 -19.19 -5.43 -34.14
C PHE A 99 -19.23 -4.23 -35.10
#